data_AF-A0A511ZLN4-F1
#
_entry.id   AF-A0A511ZLN4-F1
#
_cell.length_a   1.000
_cell.length_b   1.000
_cell.length_c   1.000
_cell.angle_alpha   90.00
_cell.angle_beta   90.00
_cell.angle_gamma   90.00
#
_symmetry.space_group_name_H-M   'P 1'
#
loop_
_entity.id
_entity.type
_entity.pdbx_description
1 polymer ?
#
loop_
_entity_poly.entity_id
_entity_poly.type
_entity_poly.pdbx_seq_one_letter_code
_entity_poly.pdbx_strand_id
1 'polypeptide(L)'
;MHKINLVLYTSDQSYADYFSNYIRNPENGMRFSAKIYTDSEAFHKHIRNQKQHILLTDMQVTEEDGANFDMVIRLSEGQEMTQEEAGIFKYQPLKESLSQVMAIYFEANDKISTLMNKKQKEKVVSFYSGSAGSGKTLASLCLAKYLTQQGKRTFYLNLEQLHSTYLFFQEEKASSVEVFYYLKNNINKLVAKVESLKSTDSLTNIDYFSLPVLPEEMEHITGEEVELLIQALKDSQSYDYIIVDLDDSLHERNQAAMRVSDEVVWLLSSDQNSFARSQYKLNQSILDKHIDNNKLHFVLNKVGARPFAGFNNYNFSIEIHIPFHSHWLLENEQTKMLEDTIIGEKLFQSVAEEIDINMEVSLVEG
;
A
#
# COMPACT_ATOMS: atom_id res chain seq x y z
N MET A 1 18.33 0.20 -2.90
CA MET A 1 18.08 1.25 -1.89
C MET A 1 19.41 1.85 -1.45
N HIS A 2 19.52 3.18 -1.35
CA HIS A 2 20.62 3.77 -0.57
C HIS A 2 20.26 3.66 0.91
N LYS A 3 21.13 3.03 1.69
CA LYS A 3 20.92 2.84 3.12
C LYS A 3 20.93 4.19 3.83
N ILE A 4 20.07 4.37 4.82
CA ILE A 4 20.13 5.53 5.69
C ILE A 4 21.34 5.37 6.63
N ASN A 5 22.35 6.20 6.41
CA ASN A 5 23.48 6.36 7.31
C ASN A 5 23.01 6.92 8.66
N LEU A 6 22.98 6.03 9.65
CA LEU A 6 22.54 6.30 11.01
C LEU A 6 23.75 6.23 11.94
N VAL A 7 23.92 7.20 12.82
CA VAL A 7 24.94 7.14 13.86
C VAL A 7 24.31 7.13 15.22
N LEU A 8 24.68 6.14 16.03
CA LEU A 8 24.42 6.16 17.46
C LEU A 8 25.70 6.63 18.16
N TYR A 9 25.61 7.73 18.90
CA TYR A 9 26.67 8.18 19.80
C TYR A 9 26.15 8.19 21.23
N THR A 10 26.61 7.24 22.04
CA THR A 10 26.10 7.07 23.41
C THR A 10 27.16 6.58 24.38
N SER A 11 27.06 7.00 25.65
CA SER A 11 27.90 6.45 26.73
C SER A 11 27.37 5.13 27.30
N ASP A 12 26.13 4.74 26.97
CA ASP A 12 25.51 3.50 27.42
C ASP A 12 25.90 2.32 26.52
N GLN A 13 26.87 1.53 27.01
CA GLN A 13 27.36 0.35 26.32
C GLN A 13 26.27 -0.74 26.14
N SER A 14 25.34 -0.87 27.10
CA SER A 14 24.27 -1.87 27.03
C SER A 14 23.26 -1.52 25.95
N TYR A 15 22.90 -0.23 25.86
CA TYR A 15 22.05 0.28 24.79
C TYR A 15 22.72 0.15 23.41
N ALA A 16 24.01 0.47 23.32
CA ALA A 16 24.79 0.30 22.10
C ALA A 16 24.78 -1.16 21.60
N ASP A 17 24.96 -2.13 22.49
CA ASP A 17 24.94 -3.56 22.14
C ASP A 17 23.53 -4.02 21.71
N TYR A 18 22.49 -3.58 22.42
CA TYR A 18 21.10 -3.85 22.07
C TYR A 18 20.74 -3.30 20.68
N PHE A 19 21.11 -2.04 20.41
CA PHE A 19 20.92 -1.39 19.12
C PHE A 19 21.69 -2.09 17.99
N SER A 20 22.95 -2.45 18.25
CA SER A 20 23.79 -3.24 17.34
C SER A 20 23.12 -4.55 16.93
N ASN A 21 22.60 -5.31 17.89
CA ASN A 21 21.94 -6.59 17.61
C ASN A 21 20.66 -6.41 16.79
N TYR A 22 19.89 -5.36 17.07
CA TYR A 22 18.66 -5.06 16.33
C TYR A 22 18.93 -4.67 14.87
N ILE A 23 19.94 -3.82 14.62
CA ILE A 23 20.27 -3.36 13.26
C ILE A 23 20.86 -4.49 12.40
N ARG A 24 21.52 -5.49 12.99
CA ARG A 24 22.09 -6.64 12.27
C ARG A 24 21.04 -7.58 11.67
N ASN A 25 19.77 -7.46 12.04
CA ASN A 25 18.69 -8.21 11.40
C ASN A 25 18.67 -7.91 9.88
N PRO A 26 18.57 -8.91 8.98
CA PRO A 26 18.57 -8.72 7.53
C PRO A 26 17.60 -7.63 7.03
N GLU A 27 16.40 -7.52 7.60
CA GLU A 27 15.42 -6.48 7.23
C GLU A 27 15.93 -5.06 7.53
N ASN A 28 16.60 -4.88 8.68
CA ASN A 28 17.17 -3.61 9.10
C ASN A 28 18.48 -3.30 8.36
N GLY A 29 19.28 -4.31 8.06
CA GLY A 29 20.52 -4.18 7.28
C GLY A 29 20.29 -3.74 5.83
N MET A 30 19.08 -3.94 5.28
CA MET A 30 18.67 -3.39 3.99
C MET A 30 18.27 -1.91 4.07
N ARG A 31 17.78 -1.45 5.22
CA ARG A 31 17.28 -0.08 5.45
C ARG A 31 18.36 0.88 5.96
N PHE A 32 19.20 0.42 6.88
CA PHE A 32 20.13 1.26 7.63
C PHE A 32 21.58 0.85 7.40
N SER A 33 22.46 1.85 7.38
CA SER A 33 23.91 1.69 7.51
C SER A 33 24.29 2.36 8.83
N ALA A 34 24.32 1.59 9.91
CA ALA A 34 24.56 2.14 11.23
C ALA A 34 26.05 2.14 11.60
N LYS A 35 26.53 3.23 12.20
CA LYS A 35 27.79 3.27 12.96
C LYS A 35 27.47 3.59 14.41
N ILE A 36 28.17 2.94 15.33
CA ILE A 36 27.96 3.13 16.77
C ILE A 36 29.29 3.59 17.37
N TYR A 37 29.24 4.68 18.11
CA TYR A 37 30.38 5.21 18.85
C TYR A 37 30.01 5.29 20.33
N THR A 38 30.89 4.76 21.17
CA THR A 38 30.80 4.91 22.63
C THR A 38 31.96 5.72 23.20
N ASP A 39 32.90 6.12 22.34
CA ASP A 39 34.06 6.96 22.65
C ASP A 39 34.00 8.27 21.86
N SER A 40 34.25 9.39 22.56
CA SER A 40 34.26 10.74 22.00
C SER A 40 35.39 10.93 20.98
N GLU A 41 36.60 10.43 21.26
CA GLU A 41 37.73 10.62 20.35
C GLU A 41 37.48 9.91 19.01
N ALA A 42 36.94 8.69 19.07
CA ALA A 42 36.52 7.93 17.90
C ALA A 42 35.40 8.63 17.11
N PHE A 43 34.40 9.21 17.78
CA PHE A 43 33.30 9.93 17.14
C PHE A 43 33.81 11.15 16.34
N HIS A 44 34.51 12.08 16.99
CA HIS A 44 34.97 13.32 16.32
C HIS A 44 35.92 13.03 15.16
N LYS A 45 36.80 12.02 15.29
CA LYS A 45 37.74 11.65 14.24
C LYS A 45 37.06 11.12 12.97
N HIS A 46 35.95 10.39 13.10
CA HIS A 46 35.29 9.72 11.97
C HIS A 46 34.15 10.51 11.33
N ILE A 47 33.56 11.47 12.06
CA ILE A 47 32.51 12.34 11.51
C ILE A 47 33.09 13.50 10.69
N ARG A 48 34.32 13.94 11.00
CA ARG A 48 34.97 15.06 10.32
C ARG A 48 35.01 14.85 8.80
N ASN A 49 34.35 15.75 8.06
CA ASN A 49 34.22 15.77 6.59
C ASN A 49 33.34 14.67 5.97
N GLN A 50 32.45 14.02 6.75
CA GLN A 50 31.48 13.06 6.23
C GLN A 50 30.05 13.51 6.50
N LYS A 51 29.32 13.90 5.45
CA LYS A 51 27.87 14.11 5.57
C LYS A 51 27.14 12.80 5.80
N GLN A 52 26.31 12.77 6.83
CA GLN A 52 25.50 11.61 7.22
C GLN A 52 24.06 12.05 7.49
N HIS A 53 23.12 11.11 7.51
CA HIS A 53 21.72 11.49 7.56
C HIS A 53 21.26 11.81 8.98
N ILE A 54 21.49 10.89 9.93
CA ILE A 54 20.89 10.99 11.26
C ILE A 54 21.93 10.68 12.35
N LEU A 55 21.98 11.53 13.37
CA LEU A 55 22.66 11.27 14.65
C LEU A 55 21.63 11.02 15.75
N LEU A 56 21.70 9.88 16.42
CA LEU A 56 21.00 9.55 17.66
C LEU A 56 21.97 9.66 18.81
N THR A 57 21.69 10.53 19.78
CA THR A 57 22.63 10.74 20.87
C THR A 57 21.98 11.22 22.16
N ASP A 58 22.44 10.68 23.29
CA ASP A 58 22.22 11.20 24.64
C ASP A 58 23.35 12.11 25.11
N MET A 59 24.42 12.23 24.31
CA MET A 59 25.59 13.02 24.61
C MET A 59 25.39 14.48 24.19
N GLN A 60 26.21 15.38 24.73
CA GLN A 60 26.30 16.74 24.20
C GLN A 60 27.17 16.73 22.93
N VAL A 61 26.67 17.37 21.87
CA VAL A 61 27.33 17.43 20.56
C VAL A 61 27.54 18.90 20.20
N THR A 62 28.71 19.22 19.64
CA THR A 62 29.02 20.59 19.22
C THR A 62 28.26 20.95 17.94
N GLU A 63 28.05 22.24 17.68
CA GLU A 63 27.43 22.71 16.42
C GLU A 63 28.22 22.25 15.19
N GLU A 64 29.56 22.22 15.28
CA GLU A 64 30.44 21.77 14.19
C GLU A 64 30.25 20.28 13.87
N ASP A 65 30.11 19.43 14.89
CA ASP A 65 29.85 18.01 14.69
C ASP A 65 28.42 17.80 14.15
N GLY A 66 27.44 18.50 14.72
CA GLY A 66 26.04 18.44 14.33
C GLY A 66 25.80 18.85 12.88
N ALA A 67 26.55 19.82 12.35
CA ALA A 67 26.47 20.28 10.97
C ALA A 67 26.86 19.21 9.93
N ASN A 68 27.50 18.12 10.34
CA ASN A 68 27.78 16.96 9.47
C ASN A 68 26.57 16.03 9.31
N PHE A 69 25.47 16.29 10.02
CA PHE A 69 24.25 15.49 9.96
C PHE A 69 23.10 16.31 9.37
N ASP A 70 22.27 15.67 8.53
CA ASP A 70 21.01 16.26 8.09
C ASP A 70 20.02 16.42 9.27
N MET A 71 20.17 15.59 10.32
CA MET A 71 19.40 15.65 11.55
C MET A 71 20.13 15.12 12.77
N VAL A 72 19.95 15.79 13.92
CA VAL A 72 20.36 15.33 15.24
C VAL A 72 19.11 15.09 16.10
N ILE A 73 18.96 13.89 16.65
CA ILE A 73 17.85 13.48 17.51
C ILE A 73 18.39 13.08 18.88
N ARG A 74 17.80 13.65 19.92
CA ARG A 74 18.25 13.42 21.30
C ARG A 74 17.61 12.18 21.90
N LEU A 75 18.42 11.31 22.50
CA LEU A 75 17.97 10.16 23.27
C LEU A 75 17.83 10.55 24.74
N SER A 76 16.62 10.44 25.28
CA SER A 76 16.31 10.79 26.68
C SER A 76 15.96 9.56 27.52
N GLU A 77 16.30 9.64 28.81
CA GLU A 77 15.98 8.62 29.82
C GLU A 77 14.77 8.99 30.70
N GLY A 78 14.25 10.22 30.58
CA GLY A 78 13.16 10.75 31.42
C GLY A 78 12.46 11.98 30.83
N GLN A 79 11.40 12.46 31.50
CA GLN A 79 10.38 13.42 31.00
C GLN A 79 10.84 14.85 30.70
N GLU A 80 12.13 15.16 30.74
CA GLU A 80 12.63 16.49 30.37
C GLU A 80 13.05 16.52 28.91
N MET A 81 12.08 16.71 28.02
CA MET A 81 12.32 17.17 26.65
C MET A 81 11.87 18.63 26.57
N THR A 82 12.78 19.54 26.23
CA THR A 82 12.44 20.91 25.88
C THR A 82 11.70 20.90 24.54
N GLN A 83 10.68 21.76 24.36
CA GLN A 83 9.82 21.79 23.18
C GLN A 83 10.56 22.10 21.86
N GLU A 84 11.84 22.47 21.90
CA GLU A 84 12.63 22.89 20.75
C GLU A 84 13.61 21.81 20.23
N GLU A 85 13.79 20.68 20.93
CA GLU A 85 14.67 19.58 20.48
C GLU A 85 13.87 18.34 20.05
N ALA A 86 14.13 17.84 18.85
CA ALA A 86 13.63 16.54 18.41
C ALA A 86 14.24 15.42 19.29
N GLY A 87 13.42 14.73 20.08
CA GLY A 87 13.91 13.72 21.02
C GLY A 87 13.04 12.48 21.09
N ILE A 88 13.66 11.39 21.56
CA ILE A 88 13.08 10.04 21.62
C ILE A 88 13.51 9.37 22.93
N PHE A 89 12.59 8.66 23.57
CA PHE A 89 12.89 7.89 24.77
C PHE A 89 13.69 6.62 24.45
N LYS A 90 14.74 6.35 25.24
CA LYS A 90 15.60 5.15 25.06
C LYS A 90 14.88 3.84 25.38
N TYR A 91 14.04 3.83 26.42
CA TYR A 91 13.49 2.60 27.00
C TYR A 91 12.13 2.22 26.40
N GLN A 92 12.10 2.09 25.07
CA GLN A 92 10.96 1.60 24.31
C GLN A 92 11.44 0.55 23.28
N PRO A 93 10.54 -0.24 22.68
CA PRO A 93 10.92 -1.16 21.62
C PRO A 93 11.72 -0.45 20.51
N LEU A 94 12.86 -1.01 20.09
CA LEU A 94 13.72 -0.38 19.06
C LEU A 94 13.01 -0.22 17.71
N LYS A 95 12.03 -1.09 17.42
CA LYS A 95 11.14 -0.95 16.27
C LYS A 95 10.38 0.38 16.33
N GLU A 96 9.79 0.70 17.49
CA GLU A 96 9.04 1.93 17.71
C GLU A 96 9.97 3.14 17.74
N SER A 97 11.13 3.03 18.41
CA SER A 97 12.16 4.07 18.43
C SER A 97 12.61 4.45 17.03
N LEU A 98 12.97 3.47 16.19
CA LEU A 98 13.42 3.73 14.82
C LEU A 98 12.30 4.24 13.93
N SER A 99 11.05 3.80 14.12
CA SER A 99 9.90 4.40 13.42
C SER A 99 9.73 5.88 13.77
N GLN A 100 9.89 6.27 15.03
CA GLN A 100 9.87 7.68 15.46
C GLN A 100 11.04 8.47 14.87
N VAL A 101 12.27 7.90 14.90
CA VAL A 101 13.45 8.49 14.26
C VAL A 101 13.17 8.81 12.79
N MET A 102 12.56 7.86 12.08
CA MET A 102 12.25 8.01 10.66
C MET A 102 11.16 9.07 10.41
N ALA A 103 10.12 9.12 11.25
CA ALA A 103 9.08 10.15 11.16
C ALA A 103 9.67 11.55 11.30
N ILE A 104 10.46 11.80 12.35
CA ILE A 104 11.12 13.09 12.60
C ILE A 104 12.03 13.45 11.41
N TYR A 105 12.86 12.50 10.95
CA TYR A 105 13.78 12.74 9.84
C TYR A 105 13.08 13.13 8.54
N PHE A 106 11.93 12.53 8.25
CA PHE A 106 11.16 12.86 7.05
C PHE A 106 10.35 14.15 7.19
N GLU A 107 9.80 14.44 8.36
CA GLU A 107 9.09 15.69 8.64
C GLU A 107 9.98 16.92 8.48
N ALA A 108 11.21 16.88 9.02
CA ALA A 108 12.08 18.06 8.98
C ALA A 108 12.77 18.28 7.62
N ASN A 109 12.87 17.23 6.80
CA ASN A 109 13.63 17.33 5.55
C ASN A 109 12.81 17.73 4.34
N ASP A 110 11.47 17.77 4.39
CA ASP A 110 10.50 18.19 3.33
C ASP A 110 10.83 17.75 1.88
N LYS A 111 11.79 16.83 1.73
CA LYS A 111 12.35 16.30 0.48
C LYS A 111 11.75 14.93 0.25
N ILE A 112 10.43 14.91 0.28
CA ILE A 112 9.63 13.91 -0.40
C ILE A 112 9.73 14.25 -1.90
N SER A 113 10.82 13.89 -2.57
CA SER A 113 10.82 13.73 -4.04
C SER A 113 12.13 13.25 -4.67
N THR A 114 13.30 13.36 -4.04
CA THR A 114 14.56 13.20 -4.83
C THR A 114 15.59 12.20 -4.31
N LEU A 115 15.40 11.55 -3.17
CA LEU A 115 16.35 10.53 -2.65
C LEU A 115 15.71 9.17 -2.32
N MET A 116 14.39 9.03 -2.45
CA MET A 116 13.66 7.74 -2.31
C MET A 116 13.45 7.02 -3.65
N ASN A 117 14.37 7.16 -4.61
CA ASN A 117 14.32 6.31 -5.80
C ASN A 117 14.64 4.86 -5.42
N LYS A 118 13.58 4.02 -5.49
CA LYS A 118 13.48 2.57 -5.25
C LYS A 118 12.90 2.10 -3.90
N LYS A 119 11.99 2.84 -3.26
CA LYS A 119 10.81 2.17 -2.67
C LYS A 119 9.74 2.22 -3.75
N GLN A 120 9.22 1.08 -4.19
CA GLN A 120 8.08 1.04 -5.11
C GLN A 120 6.98 1.87 -4.43
N LYS A 121 6.53 2.96 -5.07
CA LYS A 121 5.39 3.75 -4.59
C LYS A 121 4.24 2.77 -4.35
N GLU A 122 3.55 2.89 -3.21
CA GLU A 122 2.36 2.10 -2.91
C GLU A 122 1.41 2.18 -4.11
N LYS A 123 1.07 1.03 -4.70
CA LYS A 123 0.25 0.96 -5.91
C LYS A 123 -1.20 0.68 -5.56
N VAL A 124 -2.08 1.61 -5.89
CA VAL A 124 -3.53 1.49 -5.67
C VAL A 124 -4.19 0.96 -6.94
N VAL A 125 -4.90 -0.17 -6.84
CA VAL A 125 -5.60 -0.81 -7.96
C VAL A 125 -7.09 -0.93 -7.62
N SER A 126 -7.93 -0.17 -8.31
CA SER A 126 -9.39 -0.25 -8.16
C SER A 126 -10.01 -1.26 -9.11
N PHE A 127 -11.03 -1.97 -8.66
CA PHE A 127 -11.82 -2.91 -9.46
C PHE A 127 -13.24 -2.36 -9.64
N TYR A 128 -13.65 -2.20 -10.89
CA TYR A 128 -14.96 -1.64 -11.25
C TYR A 128 -15.64 -2.46 -12.35
N SER A 129 -16.95 -2.28 -12.54
CA SER A 129 -17.66 -2.80 -13.72
C SER A 129 -18.93 -2.03 -14.05
N GLY A 130 -19.39 -2.19 -15.29
CA GLY A 130 -20.70 -1.69 -15.73
C GLY A 130 -21.89 -2.41 -15.10
N SER A 131 -21.68 -3.60 -14.52
CA SER A 131 -22.74 -4.53 -14.12
C SER A 131 -22.31 -5.46 -12.97
N ALA A 132 -23.18 -5.60 -11.97
CA ALA A 132 -23.05 -6.65 -10.96
C ALA A 132 -22.86 -8.05 -11.56
N GLY A 133 -22.19 -8.94 -10.83
CA GLY A 133 -21.99 -10.35 -11.24
C GLY A 133 -20.89 -10.57 -12.29
N SER A 134 -20.13 -9.55 -12.68
CA SER A 134 -18.96 -9.66 -13.56
C SER A 134 -17.77 -10.40 -12.93
N GLY A 135 -17.79 -10.63 -11.61
CA GLY A 135 -16.76 -11.35 -10.86
C GLY A 135 -15.65 -10.45 -10.29
N LYS A 136 -15.92 -9.15 -10.07
CA LYS A 136 -14.96 -8.18 -9.55
C LYS A 136 -14.29 -8.62 -8.25
N THR A 137 -15.09 -8.91 -7.23
CA THR A 137 -14.63 -9.29 -5.89
C THR A 137 -13.69 -10.50 -5.93
N LEU A 138 -14.04 -11.53 -6.72
CA LEU A 138 -13.16 -12.68 -6.90
C LEU A 138 -11.87 -12.29 -7.62
N ALA A 139 -11.94 -11.50 -8.70
CA ALA A 139 -10.76 -11.07 -9.43
C ALA A 139 -9.82 -10.18 -8.59
N SER A 140 -10.37 -9.25 -7.81
CA SER A 140 -9.59 -8.41 -6.89
C SER A 140 -8.90 -9.22 -5.81
N LEU A 141 -9.59 -10.20 -5.24
CA LEU A 141 -9.03 -11.08 -4.22
C LEU A 141 -8.01 -12.07 -4.79
N CYS A 142 -8.20 -12.57 -6.01
CA CYS A 142 -7.20 -13.37 -6.71
C CYS A 142 -5.91 -12.58 -6.96
N LEU A 143 -6.01 -11.32 -7.39
CA LEU A 143 -4.84 -10.43 -7.51
C LEU A 143 -4.19 -10.21 -6.14
N ALA A 144 -4.97 -9.89 -5.11
CA ALA A 144 -4.45 -9.66 -3.76
C ALA A 144 -3.69 -10.88 -3.22
N LYS A 145 -4.27 -12.09 -3.38
CA LYS A 145 -3.64 -13.36 -3.01
C LYS A 145 -2.35 -13.60 -3.79
N TYR A 146 -2.36 -13.37 -5.09
CA TYR A 146 -1.15 -13.54 -5.91
C TYR A 146 -0.04 -12.60 -5.43
N LEU A 147 -0.37 -11.34 -5.13
CA LEU A 147 0.58 -10.36 -4.61
C LEU A 147 1.17 -10.78 -3.25
N THR A 148 0.37 -11.27 -2.31
CA THR A 148 0.89 -11.78 -1.03
C THR A 148 1.77 -13.01 -1.21
N GLN A 149 1.45 -13.89 -2.16
CA GLN A 149 2.31 -15.02 -2.55
C GLN A 149 3.65 -14.57 -3.14
N GLN A 150 3.70 -13.42 -3.82
CA GLN A 150 4.94 -12.77 -4.27
C GLN A 150 5.65 -11.97 -3.17
N GLY A 151 5.22 -12.09 -1.91
CA GLY A 151 5.80 -11.39 -0.77
C GLY A 151 5.47 -9.91 -0.69
N LYS A 152 4.44 -9.44 -1.41
CA LYS A 152 3.97 -8.05 -1.36
C LYS A 152 2.99 -7.86 -0.21
N ARG A 153 3.20 -6.82 0.58
CA ARG A 153 2.29 -6.42 1.66
C ARG A 153 1.04 -5.85 1.00
N THR A 154 -0.11 -6.49 1.18
CA THR A 154 -1.30 -6.18 0.38
C THR A 154 -2.50 -5.91 1.28
N PHE A 155 -3.16 -4.77 1.04
CA PHE A 155 -4.40 -4.42 1.71
C PHE A 155 -5.58 -4.55 0.75
N TYR A 156 -6.67 -5.16 1.20
CA TYR A 156 -7.94 -5.24 0.50
C TYR A 156 -8.98 -4.33 1.17
N LEU A 157 -9.46 -3.34 0.42
CA LEU A 157 -10.48 -2.39 0.83
C LEU A 157 -11.75 -2.62 0.02
N ASN A 158 -12.82 -3.08 0.68
CA ASN A 158 -14.14 -3.20 0.05
C ASN A 158 -14.97 -1.92 0.31
N LEU A 159 -15.45 -1.30 -0.77
CA LEU A 159 -16.30 -0.10 -0.76
C LEU A 159 -17.68 -0.35 -1.41
N GLU A 160 -18.09 -1.61 -1.58
CA GLU A 160 -19.43 -1.95 -2.03
C GLU A 160 -20.46 -1.68 -0.92
N GLN A 161 -21.63 -1.13 -1.28
CA GLN A 161 -22.76 -0.99 -0.34
C GLN A 161 -23.20 -2.33 0.25
N LEU A 162 -23.16 -3.38 -0.57
CA LEU A 162 -23.53 -4.74 -0.21
C LEU A 162 -22.39 -5.67 -0.59
N HIS A 163 -21.50 -5.94 0.37
CA HIS A 163 -20.37 -6.83 0.16
C HIS A 163 -20.57 -8.20 0.80
N SER A 164 -19.84 -9.18 0.28
CA SER A 164 -19.81 -10.56 0.78
C SER A 164 -18.40 -11.00 1.21
N THR A 165 -17.55 -10.05 1.62
CA THR A 165 -16.15 -10.30 2.05
C THR A 165 -16.00 -11.46 3.05
N TYR A 166 -16.99 -11.64 3.94
CA TYR A 166 -17.03 -12.74 4.93
C TYR A 166 -17.07 -14.15 4.30
N LEU A 167 -17.42 -14.28 3.02
CA LEU A 167 -17.37 -15.56 2.28
C LEU A 167 -15.96 -15.95 1.84
N PHE A 168 -15.01 -15.01 1.84
CA PHE A 168 -13.66 -15.21 1.31
C PHE A 168 -12.61 -15.33 2.43
N PHE A 169 -12.77 -14.56 3.51
CA PHE A 169 -11.81 -14.51 4.61
C PHE A 169 -12.30 -15.25 5.85
N GLN A 170 -11.34 -15.78 6.62
CA GLN A 170 -11.61 -16.23 7.99
C GLN A 170 -11.35 -15.07 8.95
N GLU A 171 -12.41 -14.59 9.61
CA GLU A 171 -12.31 -13.44 10.51
C GLU A 171 -11.51 -13.78 11.78
N GLU A 172 -10.34 -13.18 11.95
CA GLU A 172 -9.59 -13.19 13.22
C GLU A 172 -10.06 -12.09 14.19
N LYS A 173 -10.55 -10.96 13.65
CA LYS A 173 -11.03 -9.81 14.42
C LYS A 173 -12.49 -9.49 14.10
N ALA A 174 -13.27 -9.23 15.15
CA ALA A 174 -14.72 -9.11 15.07
C ALA A 174 -15.26 -7.87 14.32
N SER A 175 -14.52 -6.75 14.24
CA SER A 175 -15.04 -5.53 13.59
C SER A 175 -13.99 -4.44 13.40
N SER A 176 -14.11 -3.71 12.29
CA SER A 176 -13.38 -2.48 11.95
C SER A 176 -14.30 -1.26 11.80
N VAL A 177 -15.51 -1.28 12.38
CA VAL A 177 -16.52 -0.18 12.26
C VAL A 177 -15.97 1.18 12.66
N GLU A 178 -15.04 1.24 13.61
CA GLU A 178 -14.40 2.48 14.05
C GLU A 178 -13.73 3.25 12.90
N VAL A 179 -13.40 2.60 11.78
CA VAL A 179 -12.90 3.27 10.56
C VAL A 179 -13.85 4.40 10.14
N PHE A 180 -15.16 4.16 10.10
CA PHE A 180 -16.15 5.19 9.73
C PHE A 180 -16.18 6.35 10.74
N TYR A 181 -15.99 6.06 12.03
CA TYR A 181 -15.92 7.09 13.06
C TYR A 181 -14.69 7.99 12.87
N TYR A 182 -13.50 7.41 12.70
CA TYR A 182 -12.28 8.18 12.49
C TYR A 182 -12.30 8.95 11.16
N LEU A 183 -12.91 8.37 10.12
CA LEU A 183 -13.06 9.02 8.84
C LEU A 183 -13.86 10.32 8.94
N LYS A 184 -14.99 10.29 9.67
CA LYS A 184 -15.87 11.45 9.87
C LYS A 184 -15.30 12.50 10.83
N ASN A 185 -14.48 12.10 11.82
CA ASN A 185 -14.16 12.97 12.96
C ASN A 185 -12.67 13.31 13.12
N ASN A 186 -11.74 12.47 12.65
CA ASN A 186 -10.30 12.67 12.86
C ASN A 186 -9.42 11.82 11.94
N ILE A 187 -9.14 12.30 10.73
CA ILE A 187 -8.36 11.56 9.73
C ILE A 187 -6.91 11.26 10.18
N ASN A 188 -6.25 12.19 10.89
CA ASN A 188 -4.88 11.99 11.37
C ASN A 188 -4.80 10.80 12.35
N LYS A 189 -5.85 10.59 13.16
CA LYS A 189 -5.94 9.40 14.02
C LYS A 189 -6.18 8.11 13.23
N LEU A 190 -6.86 8.17 12.08
CA LEU A 190 -7.08 6.99 11.25
C LEU A 190 -5.74 6.39 10.79
N VAL A 191 -4.81 7.22 10.30
CA VAL A 191 -3.47 6.79 9.86
C VAL A 191 -2.74 6.01 10.95
N ALA A 192 -2.69 6.56 12.17
CA ALA A 192 -2.06 5.91 13.32
C ALA A 192 -2.79 4.66 13.81
N LYS A 193 -4.07 4.48 13.43
CA LYS A 193 -4.92 3.37 13.88
C LYS A 193 -5.08 2.26 12.86
N VAL A 194 -4.65 2.42 11.60
CA VAL A 194 -4.76 1.39 10.54
C VAL A 194 -4.36 0.00 11.03
N GLU A 195 -3.16 -0.12 11.63
CA GLU A 195 -2.64 -1.39 12.15
C GLU A 195 -3.53 -2.00 13.24
N SER A 196 -4.13 -1.18 14.10
CA SER A 196 -5.04 -1.66 15.14
C SER A 196 -6.45 -1.96 14.62
N LEU A 197 -6.85 -1.36 13.50
CA LEU A 197 -8.19 -1.46 12.93
C LEU A 197 -8.33 -2.59 11.93
N LYS A 198 -7.25 -2.97 11.24
CA LYS A 198 -7.23 -4.07 10.27
C LYS A 198 -7.45 -5.44 10.92
N SER A 199 -7.86 -6.38 10.08
CA SER A 199 -7.79 -7.82 10.29
C SER A 199 -6.85 -8.40 9.23
N THR A 200 -6.26 -9.56 9.50
CA THR A 200 -5.44 -10.29 8.54
C THR A 200 -6.12 -11.63 8.27
N ASP A 201 -6.28 -12.02 7.01
CA ASP A 201 -6.74 -13.36 6.67
C ASP A 201 -5.59 -14.37 6.84
N SER A 202 -5.77 -15.36 7.71
CA SER A 202 -4.72 -16.32 8.07
C SER A 202 -4.27 -17.23 6.92
N LEU A 203 -5.11 -17.42 5.90
CA LEU A 203 -4.81 -18.30 4.77
C LEU A 203 -4.01 -17.58 3.67
N THR A 204 -4.29 -16.30 3.46
CA THR A 204 -3.73 -15.52 2.34
C THR A 204 -2.76 -14.41 2.78
N ASN A 205 -2.72 -14.08 4.08
CA ASN A 205 -2.03 -12.92 4.64
C ASN A 205 -2.48 -11.58 4.03
N ILE A 206 -3.71 -11.51 3.53
CA ILE A 206 -4.30 -10.27 3.05
C ILE A 206 -4.81 -9.49 4.26
N ASP A 207 -4.36 -8.25 4.39
CA ASP A 207 -4.89 -7.32 5.38
C ASP A 207 -6.17 -6.66 4.85
N TYR A 208 -7.18 -6.48 5.68
CA TYR A 208 -8.44 -5.86 5.28
C TYR A 208 -9.14 -5.19 6.46
N PHE A 209 -10.14 -4.36 6.20
CA PHE A 209 -11.08 -3.92 7.24
C PHE A 209 -12.26 -4.89 7.30
N SER A 210 -12.49 -5.48 8.46
CA SER A 210 -13.67 -6.30 8.76
C SER A 210 -14.86 -5.37 9.03
N LEU A 211 -15.37 -4.74 7.96
CA LEU A 211 -16.52 -3.86 8.02
C LEU A 211 -17.81 -4.70 7.99
N PRO A 212 -18.81 -4.42 8.85
CA PRO A 212 -20.14 -4.99 8.68
C PRO A 212 -20.83 -4.34 7.48
N VAL A 213 -21.81 -5.05 6.93
CA VAL A 213 -22.63 -4.55 5.82
C VAL A 213 -23.53 -3.43 6.33
N LEU A 214 -23.17 -2.18 6.02
CA LEU A 214 -23.89 -0.96 6.42
C LEU A 214 -24.20 -0.10 5.18
N PRO A 215 -25.25 -0.45 4.40
CA PRO A 215 -25.55 0.24 3.14
C PRO A 215 -25.84 1.73 3.31
N GLU A 216 -26.51 2.10 4.40
CA GLU A 216 -26.82 3.50 4.73
C GLU A 216 -25.54 4.31 4.99
N GLU A 217 -24.58 3.76 5.74
CA GLU A 217 -23.29 4.41 5.96
C GLU A 217 -22.49 4.54 4.66
N MET A 218 -22.51 3.50 3.81
CA MET A 218 -21.86 3.55 2.50
C MET A 218 -22.53 4.56 1.57
N GLU A 219 -23.84 4.77 1.62
CA GLU A 219 -24.52 5.81 0.83
C GLU A 219 -24.13 7.22 1.27
N HIS A 220 -23.77 7.40 2.55
CA HIS A 220 -23.38 8.70 3.09
C HIS A 220 -21.89 9.02 2.98
N ILE A 221 -21.05 8.04 2.61
CA ILE A 221 -19.61 8.28 2.47
C ILE A 221 -19.34 9.15 1.24
N THR A 222 -18.62 10.23 1.47
CA THR A 222 -18.32 11.21 0.44
C THR A 222 -17.12 10.80 -0.41
N GLY A 223 -16.99 11.41 -1.59
CA GLY A 223 -15.79 11.25 -2.41
C GLY A 223 -14.49 11.65 -1.67
N GLU A 224 -14.51 12.78 -0.97
CA GLU A 224 -13.36 13.28 -0.19
C GLU A 224 -12.96 12.30 0.92
N GLU A 225 -13.92 11.75 1.66
CA GLU A 225 -13.66 10.73 2.66
C GLU A 225 -13.00 9.48 2.06
N VAL A 226 -13.40 9.05 0.86
CA VAL A 226 -12.76 7.91 0.19
C VAL A 226 -11.32 8.20 -0.22
N GLU A 227 -11.04 9.41 -0.73
CA GLU A 227 -9.67 9.83 -1.05
C GLU A 227 -8.80 9.86 0.20
N LEU A 228 -9.31 10.42 1.30
CA LEU A 228 -8.63 10.45 2.59
C LEU A 228 -8.40 9.06 3.17
N LEU A 229 -9.35 8.13 3.03
CA LEU A 229 -9.20 6.75 3.48
C LEU A 229 -8.08 6.03 2.73
N ILE A 230 -8.05 6.14 1.40
CA ILE A 230 -6.98 5.55 0.57
C ILE A 230 -5.64 6.21 0.88
N GLN A 231 -5.62 7.53 1.07
CA GLN A 231 -4.41 8.26 1.43
C GLN A 231 -3.88 7.83 2.81
N ALA A 232 -4.76 7.61 3.79
CA ALA A 232 -4.36 7.11 5.11
C ALA A 232 -3.73 5.70 5.05
N LEU A 233 -4.24 4.82 4.16
CA LEU A 233 -3.62 3.51 3.91
C LEU A 233 -2.24 3.65 3.27
N LYS A 234 -2.05 4.59 2.33
CA LYS A 234 -0.74 4.88 1.72
C LYS A 234 0.24 5.44 2.74
N ASP A 235 -0.20 6.42 3.53
CA ASP A 235 0.62 7.10 4.54
C ASP A 235 1.05 6.19 5.69
N SER A 236 0.34 5.08 5.91
CA SER A 236 0.79 4.04 6.83
C SER A 236 2.13 3.41 6.42
N GLN A 237 2.47 3.45 5.13
CA GLN A 237 3.64 2.81 4.52
C GLN A 237 3.76 1.30 4.82
N SER A 238 2.67 0.68 5.27
CA SER A 238 2.57 -0.74 5.63
C SER A 238 2.36 -1.64 4.43
N TYR A 239 1.92 -1.09 3.28
CA TYR A 239 1.52 -1.85 2.11
C TYR A 239 2.40 -1.52 0.91
N ASP A 240 2.50 -2.46 -0.02
CA ASP A 240 3.04 -2.26 -1.36
C ASP A 240 1.88 -2.11 -2.36
N TYR A 241 0.76 -2.79 -2.11
CA TYR A 241 -0.46 -2.73 -2.91
C TYR A 241 -1.71 -2.48 -2.05
N ILE A 242 -2.59 -1.62 -2.55
CA ILE A 242 -3.93 -1.39 -2.00
C ILE A 242 -4.94 -1.75 -3.08
N ILE A 243 -5.66 -2.84 -2.87
CA ILE A 243 -6.69 -3.35 -3.79
C ILE A 243 -8.04 -2.84 -3.34
N VAL A 244 -8.75 -2.12 -4.19
CA VAL A 244 -10.04 -1.50 -3.86
C VAL A 244 -11.16 -2.17 -4.67
N ASP A 245 -12.12 -2.81 -4.01
CA ASP A 245 -13.31 -3.38 -4.66
C ASP A 245 -14.48 -2.38 -4.57
N LEU A 246 -14.97 -1.95 -5.72
CA LEU A 246 -16.02 -0.93 -5.85
C LEU A 246 -17.32 -1.60 -6.30
N ASP A 247 -18.49 -1.01 -6.05
CA ASP A 247 -19.74 -1.54 -6.61
C ASP A 247 -19.96 -1.08 -8.06
N ASP A 248 -21.06 -1.50 -8.71
CA ASP A 248 -21.39 -1.09 -10.08
C ASP A 248 -22.21 0.21 -10.14
N SER A 249 -22.28 0.99 -9.06
CA SER A 249 -22.96 2.30 -9.08
C SER A 249 -22.05 3.41 -9.62
N LEU A 250 -22.65 4.55 -9.95
CA LEU A 250 -21.94 5.78 -10.33
C LEU A 250 -21.76 6.72 -9.13
N HIS A 251 -21.88 6.19 -7.91
CA HIS A 251 -21.73 6.97 -6.68
C HIS A 251 -20.36 7.66 -6.63
N GLU A 252 -20.29 8.84 -6.03
CA GLU A 252 -19.06 9.64 -5.97
C GLU A 252 -17.90 8.90 -5.28
N ARG A 253 -18.20 8.05 -4.29
CA ARG A 253 -17.28 7.06 -3.68
C ARG A 253 -16.46 6.30 -4.71
N ASN A 254 -17.12 5.69 -5.70
CA ASN A 254 -16.45 4.88 -6.71
C ASN A 254 -15.59 5.75 -7.62
N GLN A 255 -16.11 6.92 -8.00
CA GLN A 255 -15.39 7.86 -8.87
C GLN A 255 -14.14 8.42 -8.18
N ALA A 256 -14.24 8.75 -6.90
CA ALA A 256 -13.14 9.20 -6.07
C ALA A 256 -12.05 8.13 -5.92
N ALA A 257 -12.44 6.89 -5.59
CA ALA A 257 -11.50 5.77 -5.54
C ALA A 257 -10.79 5.58 -6.88
N MET A 258 -11.53 5.55 -8.00
CA MET A 258 -10.93 5.46 -9.33
C MET A 258 -10.00 6.64 -9.64
N ARG A 259 -10.32 7.86 -9.20
CA ARG A 259 -9.49 9.06 -9.42
C ARG A 259 -8.12 8.94 -8.76
N VAL A 260 -8.06 8.52 -7.50
CA VAL A 260 -6.80 8.39 -6.74
C VAL A 260 -6.07 7.07 -6.96
N SER A 261 -6.67 6.12 -7.67
CA SER A 261 -6.01 4.86 -8.04
C SER A 261 -4.94 5.06 -9.10
N ASP A 262 -3.84 4.32 -8.97
CA ASP A 262 -2.81 4.26 -10.01
C ASP A 262 -3.32 3.45 -11.21
N GLU A 263 -4.05 2.34 -10.98
CA GLU A 263 -4.71 1.53 -12.03
C GLU A 263 -6.17 1.24 -11.70
N VAL A 264 -7.00 1.04 -12.73
CA VAL A 264 -8.39 0.63 -12.62
C VAL A 264 -8.67 -0.56 -13.53
N VAL A 265 -8.94 -1.71 -12.93
CA VAL A 265 -9.38 -2.91 -13.64
C VAL A 265 -10.89 -2.84 -13.86
N TRP A 266 -11.31 -2.69 -15.11
CA TRP A 266 -12.71 -2.66 -15.51
C TRP A 266 -13.15 -4.03 -16.03
N LEU A 267 -13.92 -4.76 -15.22
CA LEU A 267 -14.43 -6.08 -15.61
C LEU A 267 -15.67 -6.00 -16.50
N LEU A 268 -15.66 -6.81 -17.55
CA LEU A 268 -16.77 -7.11 -18.44
C LEU A 268 -17.11 -8.60 -18.29
N SER A 269 -18.38 -8.95 -18.12
CA SER A 269 -18.81 -10.35 -18.32
C SER A 269 -19.06 -10.62 -19.80
N SER A 270 -19.01 -11.89 -20.19
CA SER A 270 -19.18 -12.38 -21.58
C SER A 270 -20.60 -12.26 -22.15
N ASP A 271 -21.41 -11.33 -21.63
CA ASP A 271 -22.78 -11.06 -22.06
C ASP A 271 -22.96 -9.62 -22.57
N GLN A 272 -23.96 -9.44 -23.43
CA GLN A 272 -24.22 -8.16 -24.09
C GLN A 272 -24.62 -7.04 -23.12
N ASN A 273 -25.27 -7.36 -21.99
CA ASN A 273 -25.71 -6.34 -21.03
C ASN A 273 -24.51 -5.69 -20.33
N SER A 274 -23.49 -6.47 -19.98
CA SER A 274 -22.26 -5.96 -19.36
C SER A 274 -21.55 -4.95 -20.26
N PHE A 275 -21.43 -5.26 -21.55
CA PHE A 275 -20.85 -4.39 -22.57
C PHE A 275 -21.67 -3.12 -22.77
N ALA A 276 -22.98 -3.24 -22.94
CA ALA A 276 -23.87 -2.08 -23.12
C ALA A 276 -23.81 -1.13 -21.93
N ARG A 277 -23.93 -1.64 -20.70
CA ARG A 277 -23.88 -0.82 -19.47
C ARG A 277 -22.52 -0.16 -19.29
N SER A 278 -21.43 -0.88 -19.54
CA SER A 278 -20.07 -0.30 -19.47
C SER A 278 -19.88 0.80 -20.50
N GLN A 279 -20.36 0.59 -21.74
CA GLN A 279 -20.25 1.58 -22.79
C GLN A 279 -21.08 2.84 -22.48
N TYR A 280 -22.27 2.69 -21.89
CA TYR A 280 -23.05 3.85 -21.44
C TYR A 280 -22.33 4.67 -20.37
N LYS A 281 -21.67 4.01 -19.40
CA LYS A 281 -20.92 4.69 -18.34
C LYS A 281 -19.69 5.45 -18.88
N LEU A 282 -19.02 4.91 -19.90
CA LEU A 282 -17.85 5.53 -20.53
C LEU A 282 -18.20 6.64 -21.53
N ASN A 283 -19.25 6.43 -22.35
CA ASN A 283 -19.60 7.34 -23.44
C ASN A 283 -20.35 8.59 -22.96
N GLN A 284 -21.09 8.49 -21.86
CA GLN A 284 -21.69 9.67 -21.27
C GLN A 284 -20.68 10.30 -20.31
N SER A 285 -20.65 11.63 -20.22
CA SER A 285 -19.84 12.39 -19.26
C SER A 285 -20.26 12.19 -17.78
N ILE A 286 -20.70 10.97 -17.45
CA ILE A 286 -21.22 10.54 -16.15
C ILE A 286 -20.07 9.99 -15.31
N LEU A 287 -19.13 9.28 -15.94
CA LEU A 287 -17.84 9.06 -15.30
C LEU A 287 -17.09 10.39 -15.27
N ASP A 288 -16.49 10.71 -14.13
CA ASP A 288 -15.65 11.89 -13.99
C ASP A 288 -14.62 11.97 -15.12
N LYS A 289 -14.61 13.08 -15.86
CA LYS A 289 -13.66 13.34 -16.95
C LYS A 289 -12.20 13.39 -16.46
N HIS A 290 -11.99 13.48 -15.15
CA HIS A 290 -10.66 13.44 -14.53
C HIS A 290 -10.09 12.03 -14.35
N ILE A 291 -10.85 10.96 -14.64
CA ILE A 291 -10.27 9.61 -14.68
C ILE A 291 -9.48 9.48 -15.99
N ASP A 292 -8.16 9.34 -15.85
CA ASP A 292 -7.29 9.07 -16.99
C ASP A 292 -7.67 7.74 -17.65
N ASN A 293 -7.85 7.73 -18.96
CA ASN A 293 -8.16 6.51 -19.70
C ASN A 293 -6.95 5.56 -19.77
N ASN A 294 -5.72 6.08 -19.61
CA ASN A 294 -4.50 5.27 -19.72
C ASN A 294 -4.33 4.27 -18.58
N LYS A 295 -5.02 4.48 -17.46
CA LYS A 295 -5.01 3.56 -16.31
C LYS A 295 -6.19 2.59 -16.29
N LEU A 296 -7.03 2.61 -17.33
CA LEU A 296 -8.20 1.72 -17.42
C LEU A 296 -7.80 0.43 -18.15
N HIS A 297 -7.87 -0.69 -17.44
CA HIS A 297 -7.60 -2.02 -17.98
C HIS A 297 -8.89 -2.82 -18.16
N PHE A 298 -9.28 -3.08 -19.42
CA PHE A 298 -10.50 -3.86 -19.68
C PHE A 298 -10.23 -5.36 -19.62
N VAL A 299 -10.96 -6.04 -18.73
CA VAL A 299 -10.81 -7.49 -18.51
C VAL A 299 -12.13 -8.20 -18.81
N LEU A 300 -12.10 -9.11 -19.77
CA LEU A 300 -13.25 -9.94 -20.11
C LEU A 300 -13.24 -11.23 -19.28
N ASN A 301 -14.22 -11.36 -18.39
CA ASN A 301 -14.41 -12.51 -17.52
C ASN A 301 -15.49 -13.47 -18.03
N LYS A 302 -15.44 -14.72 -17.56
CA LYS A 302 -16.37 -15.80 -17.88
C LYS A 302 -16.42 -16.08 -19.39
N VAL A 303 -15.27 -16.03 -20.06
CA VAL A 303 -15.17 -16.26 -21.50
C VAL A 303 -15.57 -17.70 -21.83
N GLY A 304 -16.61 -17.84 -22.64
CA GLY A 304 -17.02 -19.13 -23.23
C GLY A 304 -16.28 -19.42 -24.54
N ALA A 305 -16.68 -20.49 -25.23
CA ALA A 305 -16.03 -20.89 -26.49
C ALA A 305 -16.18 -19.86 -27.63
N ARG A 306 -17.21 -19.00 -27.58
CA ARG A 306 -17.47 -17.94 -28.57
C ARG A 306 -18.06 -16.71 -27.87
N PRO A 307 -17.76 -15.50 -28.36
CA PRO A 307 -18.42 -14.29 -27.89
C PRO A 307 -19.89 -14.26 -28.32
N PHE A 308 -20.70 -13.41 -27.67
CA PHE A 308 -22.09 -13.20 -28.06
C PHE A 308 -22.22 -12.56 -29.45
N ALA A 309 -23.36 -12.77 -30.10
CA ALA A 309 -23.63 -12.17 -31.41
C ALA A 309 -23.67 -10.63 -31.30
N GLY A 310 -22.86 -9.94 -32.11
CA GLY A 310 -22.73 -8.48 -32.05
C GLY A 310 -21.64 -7.97 -31.10
N PHE A 311 -20.79 -8.83 -30.56
CA PHE A 311 -19.63 -8.44 -29.75
C PHE A 311 -18.76 -7.36 -30.41
N ASN A 312 -18.49 -7.51 -31.71
CA ASN A 312 -17.68 -6.55 -32.49
C ASN A 312 -18.32 -5.16 -32.65
N ASN A 313 -19.57 -4.97 -32.21
CA ASN A 313 -20.21 -3.65 -32.21
C ASN A 313 -19.72 -2.77 -31.05
N TYR A 314 -19.03 -3.35 -30.06
CA TYR A 314 -18.47 -2.65 -28.94
C TYR A 314 -16.97 -2.41 -29.15
N ASN A 315 -16.51 -1.21 -28.83
CA ASN A 315 -15.12 -0.79 -29.04
C ASN A 315 -14.36 -0.73 -27.71
N PHE A 316 -14.16 -1.89 -27.09
CA PHE A 316 -13.31 -2.03 -25.89
C PHE A 316 -11.96 -2.63 -26.27
N SER A 317 -10.88 -2.04 -25.79
CA SER A 317 -9.54 -2.63 -25.89
C SER A 317 -9.34 -3.62 -24.76
N ILE A 318 -9.81 -4.86 -24.95
CA ILE A 318 -9.76 -5.90 -23.91
C ILE A 318 -8.34 -6.48 -23.83
N GLU A 319 -7.70 -6.33 -22.68
CA GLU A 319 -6.33 -6.78 -22.43
C GLU A 319 -6.28 -8.23 -21.96
N ILE A 320 -7.19 -8.60 -21.06
CA ILE A 320 -7.19 -9.92 -20.42
C ILE A 320 -8.49 -10.66 -20.70
N HIS A 321 -8.34 -11.95 -21.01
CA HIS A 321 -9.43 -12.90 -21.13
C HIS A 321 -9.32 -13.98 -20.04
N ILE A 322 -10.33 -14.05 -19.18
CA ILE A 322 -10.45 -15.04 -18.11
C ILE A 322 -11.50 -16.08 -18.52
N PRO A 323 -11.11 -17.37 -18.69
CA PRO A 323 -12.04 -18.41 -19.09
C PRO A 323 -13.08 -18.70 -18.01
N PHE A 324 -14.25 -19.17 -18.42
CA PHE A 324 -15.23 -19.69 -17.48
C PHE A 324 -14.79 -21.05 -16.92
N HIS A 325 -14.61 -21.13 -15.60
CA HIS A 325 -14.31 -22.38 -14.88
C HIS A 325 -15.62 -23.04 -14.44
N SER A 326 -16.11 -24.03 -15.19
CA SER A 326 -17.40 -24.69 -14.87
C SER A 326 -17.41 -25.40 -13.52
N HIS A 327 -16.26 -25.93 -13.07
CA HIS A 327 -16.12 -26.56 -11.76
C HIS A 327 -16.43 -25.61 -10.61
N TRP A 328 -16.11 -24.31 -10.74
CA TRP A 328 -16.38 -23.30 -9.72
C TRP A 328 -17.86 -23.04 -9.46
N LEU A 329 -18.77 -23.62 -10.24
CA LEU A 329 -20.20 -23.64 -9.89
C LEU A 329 -20.50 -24.56 -8.70
N LEU A 330 -19.61 -25.49 -8.38
CA LEU A 330 -19.77 -26.49 -7.31
C LEU A 330 -19.03 -26.09 -6.02
N GLU A 331 -18.18 -25.07 -6.10
CA GLU A 331 -17.31 -24.64 -5.00
C GLU A 331 -17.85 -23.39 -4.31
N ASN A 332 -17.48 -23.22 -3.04
CA ASN A 332 -17.72 -21.98 -2.30
C ASN A 332 -16.74 -20.87 -2.72
N GLU A 333 -17.02 -19.62 -2.36
CA GLU A 333 -16.23 -18.45 -2.80
C GLU A 333 -14.77 -18.47 -2.31
N GLN A 334 -14.52 -18.86 -1.05
CA GLN A 334 -13.18 -19.03 -0.53
C GLN A 334 -12.38 -20.09 -1.30
N THR A 335 -12.98 -21.25 -1.59
CA THR A 335 -12.33 -22.30 -2.40
C THR A 335 -11.98 -21.78 -3.79
N LYS A 336 -12.88 -21.07 -4.48
CA LYS A 336 -12.58 -20.48 -5.80
C LYS A 336 -11.36 -19.57 -5.77
N MET A 337 -11.27 -18.69 -4.77
CA MET A 337 -10.12 -17.80 -4.57
C MET A 337 -8.83 -18.60 -4.29
N LEU A 338 -8.90 -19.63 -3.45
CA LEU A 338 -7.74 -20.45 -3.08
C LEU A 338 -7.24 -21.35 -4.22
N GLU A 339 -8.14 -21.86 -5.07
CA GLU A 339 -7.81 -22.66 -6.26
C GLU A 339 -7.24 -21.82 -7.42
N ASP A 340 -7.49 -20.50 -7.43
CA ASP A 340 -6.95 -19.66 -8.48
C ASP A 340 -5.43 -19.75 -8.57
N THR A 341 -4.95 -19.93 -9.79
CA THR A 341 -3.52 -19.94 -10.14
C THR A 341 -3.22 -19.07 -11.34
N ILE A 342 -4.23 -18.44 -11.95
CA ILE A 342 -4.12 -17.80 -13.27
C ILE A 342 -4.64 -16.36 -13.25
N ILE A 343 -5.77 -16.10 -12.58
CA ILE A 343 -6.41 -14.78 -12.60
C ILE A 343 -5.48 -13.75 -11.97
N GLY A 344 -4.97 -14.02 -10.77
CA GLY A 344 -4.09 -13.08 -10.06
C GLY A 344 -2.80 -12.77 -10.82
N GLU A 345 -2.16 -13.78 -11.41
CA GLU A 345 -0.94 -13.61 -12.22
C GLU A 345 -1.19 -12.75 -13.47
N LYS A 346 -2.25 -13.04 -14.23
CA LYS A 346 -2.59 -12.28 -15.44
C LYS A 346 -2.91 -10.83 -15.12
N LEU A 347 -3.68 -10.59 -14.06
CA LEU A 347 -3.99 -9.24 -13.61
C LEU A 347 -2.72 -8.51 -13.20
N PHE A 348 -1.83 -9.17 -12.45
CA PHE A 348 -0.54 -8.59 -12.06
C PHE A 348 0.29 -8.18 -13.28
N GLN A 349 0.40 -9.02 -14.31
CA GLN A 349 1.15 -8.68 -15.52
C GLN A 349 0.63 -7.43 -16.23
N SER A 350 -0.69 -7.21 -16.27
CA SER A 350 -1.31 -6.02 -16.86
C SER A 350 -1.13 -4.78 -15.98
N VAL A 351 -1.31 -4.90 -14.66
CA VAL A 351 -1.22 -3.74 -13.75
C VAL A 351 0.21 -3.44 -13.30
N ALA A 352 1.21 -4.29 -13.52
CA ALA A 352 2.56 -4.10 -13.01
C ALA A 352 3.56 -3.57 -14.04
N GLU A 353 3.14 -3.21 -15.26
CA GLU A 353 4.04 -2.73 -16.33
C GLU A 353 4.78 -1.42 -15.98
N GLU A 354 5.88 -1.53 -15.25
CA GLU A 354 7.14 -0.94 -15.67
C GLU A 354 7.96 -2.07 -16.32
N ILE A 355 7.83 -2.25 -17.64
CA ILE A 355 8.79 -3.07 -18.37
C ILE A 355 10.12 -2.31 -18.30
N ASP A 356 11.06 -2.86 -17.52
CA ASP A 356 12.48 -2.48 -17.54
C ASP A 356 13.03 -2.81 -18.94
N ILE A 357 12.85 -1.90 -19.92
CA ILE A 357 13.30 -2.07 -21.31
C ILE A 357 14.83 -1.92 -21.46
N ASN A 358 15.59 -1.64 -20.41
CA ASN A 358 17.05 -1.48 -20.53
C ASN A 358 17.84 -2.56 -19.79
N MET A 359 17.90 -3.76 -20.37
CA MET A 359 19.03 -4.67 -20.15
C MET A 359 19.31 -5.58 -21.36
N GLU A 360 19.38 -5.01 -22.56
CA GLU A 360 20.27 -5.57 -23.60
C GLU A 360 21.64 -4.94 -23.45
N VAL A 361 22.48 -5.56 -22.62
CA VAL A 361 23.93 -5.34 -22.68
C VAL A 361 24.42 -6.07 -23.93
N SER A 362 24.56 -5.33 -25.02
CA SER A 362 25.34 -5.77 -26.17
C SER A 362 26.81 -5.79 -25.75
N LEU A 363 27.39 -6.99 -25.72
CA LEU A 363 28.84 -7.18 -25.68
C LEU A 363 29.43 -6.58 -26.96
N VAL A 364 30.15 -5.47 -26.82
CA VAL A 364 31.11 -5.04 -27.83
C VAL A 364 32.43 -5.72 -27.47
N GLU A 365 32.69 -6.85 -28.12
CA GLU A 365 34.03 -7.44 -28.18
C GLU A 365 34.96 -6.50 -28.97
N GLY A 366 36.21 -6.41 -28.52
CA GLY A 366 37.26 -5.64 -29.18
C GLY A 366 37.79 -6.27 -30.46
#